data_AF-A0A2Z7B9N0-F1
#
_entry.id   AF-A0A2Z7B9N0-F1
#
_cell.length_a   1.000
_cell.length_b   1.000
_cell.length_c   1.000
_cell.angle_alpha   90.00
_cell.angle_beta   90.00
_cell.angle_gamma   90.00
#
_symmetry.space_group_name_H-M   'P 1'
#
loop_
_entity.id
_entity.type
_entity.pdbx_description
1 polymer ?
#
loop_
_entity_poly.entity_id
_entity_poly.type
_entity_poly.pdbx_seq_one_letter_code
_entity_poly.pdbx_strand_id
1 'polypeptide(L)'
;MNLGYLHPNKLGNETNFDNHLEDAIKQYQEFYSLNVTGVVDINMITSLRMPRCGVPDFSSPQTHFKSLYKFMSGTPRWTKRRLAYQMDETVRESHKLAIVQAMQAWEAETHFEFHHLPENGHTEPDIKISFKRGYHGCNVSFSETSFEIAHSFPPPDARVHFNAHKNWATDGTWYALDVFTTALHELGHTLGLDHSGNIEAIMFPGVTEGQRKYLNRDDIDGVIALYNLKT
;
A
#
# COMPACT_ATOMS: atom_id res chain seq x y z
N MET A 1 13.04 -4.57 5.20
CA MET A 1 12.10 -3.82 4.34
C MET A 1 12.91 -2.74 3.62
N ASN A 2 12.84 -2.67 2.30
CA ASN A 2 13.45 -1.59 1.52
C ASN A 2 12.35 -0.62 1.10
N LEU A 3 12.41 0.62 1.59
CA LEU A 3 11.39 1.63 1.34
C LEU A 3 11.65 2.50 0.10
N GLY A 4 12.76 2.26 -0.61
CA GLY A 4 13.10 2.96 -1.86
C GLY A 4 13.97 4.22 -1.71
N TYR A 5 14.34 4.60 -0.48
CA TYR A 5 15.17 5.80 -0.23
C TYR A 5 16.67 5.59 -0.48
N LEU A 6 17.17 4.36 -0.32
CA LEU A 6 18.58 4.00 -0.53
C LEU A 6 18.69 3.04 -1.70
N HIS A 7 19.41 3.45 -2.75
CA HIS A 7 19.70 2.56 -3.87
C HIS A 7 20.76 1.51 -3.48
N PRO A 8 20.60 0.23 -3.87
CA PRO A 8 21.58 -0.82 -3.58
C PRO A 8 22.99 -0.50 -4.07
N ASN A 9 23.12 0.22 -5.18
CA ASN A 9 24.40 0.63 -5.77
C ASN A 9 25.03 1.86 -5.10
N LYS A 10 24.35 2.45 -4.11
CA LYS A 10 24.80 3.60 -3.31
C LYS A 10 24.97 3.25 -1.84
N LEU A 11 24.94 1.97 -1.51
CA LEU A 11 25.41 1.49 -0.21
C LEU A 11 26.93 1.67 -0.24
N GLY A 12 27.45 2.73 0.40
CA GLY A 12 28.88 2.83 0.70
C GLY A 12 29.35 1.64 1.54
N ASN A 13 30.61 1.65 2.01
CA ASN A 13 31.01 0.69 3.04
C ASN A 13 30.05 0.85 4.23
N GLU A 14 29.40 -0.26 4.63
CA GLU A 14 28.19 -0.36 5.48
C GLU A 14 28.24 0.32 6.86
N THR A 15 29.33 1.02 7.19
CA THR A 15 29.58 1.65 8.50
C THR A 15 29.73 3.17 8.46
N ASN A 16 29.66 3.83 7.29
CA ASN A 16 29.82 5.29 7.20
C ASN A 16 28.51 6.00 6.85
N PHE A 17 28.17 7.03 7.63
CA PHE A 17 27.18 8.02 7.23
C PHE A 17 27.76 8.85 6.09
N ASP A 18 27.30 8.61 4.87
CA ASP A 18 27.70 9.33 3.67
C ASP A 18 26.59 10.26 3.18
N ASN A 19 26.89 11.07 2.16
CA ASN A 19 25.91 12.00 1.59
C ASN A 19 24.68 11.27 1.03
N HIS A 20 24.81 10.02 0.60
CA HIS A 20 23.68 9.23 0.09
C HIS A 20 22.73 8.82 1.20
N LEU A 21 23.25 8.46 2.38
CA LEU A 21 22.45 8.19 3.57
C LEU A 21 21.77 9.45 4.10
N GLU A 22 22.48 10.58 4.14
CA GLU A 22 21.88 11.87 4.54
C GLU A 22 20.73 12.27 3.60
N ASP A 23 20.93 12.17 2.28
CA ASP A 23 19.90 12.48 1.28
C ASP A 23 18.69 11.54 1.38
N ALA A 24 18.91 10.25 1.67
CA ALA A 24 17.83 9.30 1.90
C ALA A 24 17.01 9.64 3.15
N ILE A 25 17.69 10.05 4.23
CA ILE A 25 17.04 10.50 5.46
C ILE A 25 16.21 11.76 5.21
N LYS A 26 16.74 12.74 4.48
CA LYS A 26 16.01 13.97 4.15
C LYS A 26 14.76 13.68 3.31
N GLN A 27 14.86 12.79 2.32
CA GLN A 27 13.71 12.36 1.52
C GLN A 27 12.65 11.64 2.36
N TYR A 28 13.06 10.78 3.29
CA TYR A 28 12.13 10.14 4.22
C TYR A 28 11.43 11.16 5.10
N GLN A 29 12.19 12.11 5.67
CA GLN A 29 11.64 13.17 6.51
C GLN A 29 10.64 14.04 5.73
N GLU A 30 10.95 14.42 4.50
CA GLU A 30 10.05 15.19 3.65
C GLU A 30 8.77 14.42 3.33
N PHE A 31 8.88 13.14 2.93
CA PHE A 31 7.72 12.31 2.61
C PHE A 31 6.77 12.13 3.80
N TYR A 32 7.33 11.89 4.99
CA TYR A 32 6.56 11.73 6.23
C TYR A 32 6.21 13.06 6.93
N SER A 33 6.46 14.20 6.29
CA SER A 33 6.21 15.55 6.85
C SER A 33 6.87 15.78 8.22
N LEU A 34 8.06 15.21 8.41
CA LEU A 34 8.93 15.43 9.57
C LEU A 34 9.84 16.64 9.33
N ASN A 35 10.51 17.10 10.39
CA ASN A 35 11.55 18.12 10.26
C ASN A 35 12.71 17.57 9.41
N VAL A 36 13.00 18.22 8.28
CA VAL A 36 14.07 17.81 7.36
C VAL A 36 15.41 18.27 7.91
N THR A 37 16.04 17.41 8.71
CA THR A 37 17.33 17.66 9.38
C THR A 37 18.48 16.86 8.77
N GLY A 38 18.18 15.77 8.04
CA GLY A 38 19.19 14.79 7.62
C GLY A 38 19.70 13.89 8.75
N VAL A 39 19.12 13.99 9.95
CA VAL A 39 19.52 13.22 11.13
C VAL A 39 18.38 12.32 11.60
N VAL A 40 18.71 11.10 12.02
CA VAL A 40 17.74 10.16 12.61
C VAL A 40 17.40 10.59 14.04
N ASP A 41 16.30 11.32 14.22
CA ASP A 41 15.79 11.74 15.52
C ASP A 41 14.69 10.79 16.06
N ILE A 42 14.20 11.08 17.27
CA ILE A 42 13.17 10.26 17.92
C ILE A 42 11.84 10.22 17.15
N ASN A 43 11.49 11.31 16.45
CA ASN A 43 10.26 11.38 15.66
C ASN A 43 10.37 10.50 14.42
N MET A 44 11.53 10.51 13.75
CA MET A 44 11.84 9.60 12.65
C MET A 44 11.85 8.13 13.10
N ILE A 45 12.47 7.81 14.24
CA ILE A 45 12.46 6.43 14.78
C ILE A 45 11.03 5.97 15.07
N THR A 46 10.19 6.86 15.61
CA THR A 46 8.78 6.55 15.88
C THR A 46 8.03 6.31 14.57
N SER A 47 8.27 7.13 13.55
CA SER A 47 7.71 6.97 12.20
C SER A 47 8.14 5.65 11.54
N LEU A 48 9.42 5.28 11.64
CA LEU A 48 9.97 4.03 11.09
C LEU A 48 9.39 2.75 11.73
N ARG A 49 8.86 2.88 12.95
CA ARG A 49 8.22 1.77 13.69
C ARG A 49 6.71 1.71 13.50
N MET A 50 6.14 2.65 12.75
CA MET A 50 4.71 2.65 12.44
C MET A 50 4.38 1.45 11.55
N PRO A 51 3.32 0.69 11.85
CA PRO A 51 2.81 -0.32 10.93
C PRO A 51 2.48 0.32 9.57
N ARG A 52 2.89 -0.33 8.48
CA ARG A 52 2.75 0.26 7.14
C ARG A 52 2.63 -0.76 6.01
N CYS A 53 2.20 -0.29 4.85
CA CYS A 53 2.30 -1.01 3.59
C CYS A 53 3.78 -1.30 3.24
N GLY A 54 4.02 -2.50 2.68
CA GLY A 54 5.32 -3.00 2.26
C GLY A 54 5.78 -2.54 0.87
N VAL A 55 4.91 -1.90 0.09
CA VAL A 55 5.30 -1.29 -1.19
C VAL A 55 6.32 -0.16 -0.92
N PRO A 56 7.43 -0.08 -1.68
CA PRO A 56 8.38 1.03 -1.52
C PRO A 56 7.73 2.39 -1.78
N ASP A 57 8.07 3.42 -1.00
CA ASP A 57 7.54 4.79 -1.18
C ASP A 57 8.01 5.45 -2.49
N PHE A 58 9.16 4.99 -2.97
CA PHE A 58 9.78 5.50 -4.18
C PHE A 58 10.26 4.32 -5.03
N SER A 59 9.61 4.12 -6.16
CA SER A 59 9.99 3.13 -7.17
C SER A 59 11.11 3.61 -8.12
N SER A 60 11.47 4.91 -8.05
CA SER A 60 12.59 5.56 -8.73
C SER A 60 12.83 6.94 -8.07
N PRO A 61 14.04 7.52 -8.07
CA PRO A 61 14.24 8.91 -7.67
C PRO A 61 13.39 9.83 -8.55
N GLN A 62 12.31 10.37 -7.99
CA GLN A 62 11.35 11.19 -8.73
C GLN A 62 11.66 12.68 -8.59
N THR A 63 11.55 13.35 -9.73
CA THR A 63 11.46 14.79 -9.91
C THR A 63 10.21 15.35 -9.23
N HIS A 64 10.31 16.49 -8.56
CA HIS A 64 9.23 17.23 -7.91
C HIS A 64 7.91 17.23 -8.70
N PHE A 65 6.95 16.39 -8.32
CA PHE A 65 5.57 16.50 -8.78
C PHE A 65 4.82 17.46 -7.84
N LYS A 66 3.94 18.30 -8.42
CA LYS A 66 3.11 19.25 -7.66
C LYS A 66 1.93 18.59 -6.93
N SER A 67 1.52 17.39 -7.34
CA SER A 67 0.43 16.62 -6.71
C SER A 67 0.95 15.74 -5.58
N LEU A 68 0.12 15.48 -4.57
CA LEU A 68 0.45 14.56 -3.47
C LEU A 68 0.20 13.10 -3.87
N TYR A 69 -0.82 12.83 -4.69
CA TYR A 69 -1.00 11.54 -5.35
C TYR A 69 0.12 11.25 -6.35
N LYS A 70 0.45 9.95 -6.48
CA LYS A 70 1.51 9.43 -7.34
C LYS A 70 1.07 8.16 -8.06
N PHE A 71 1.82 7.79 -9.10
CA PHE A 71 1.61 6.56 -9.87
C PHE A 71 2.85 5.69 -9.83
N MET A 72 2.65 4.38 -9.85
CA MET A 72 3.77 3.44 -9.81
C MET A 72 4.66 3.61 -11.05
N SER A 73 5.93 3.24 -10.93
CA SER A 73 6.88 3.28 -12.04
C SER A 73 6.36 2.52 -13.26
N GLY A 74 6.40 3.17 -14.43
CA GLY A 74 5.80 2.67 -15.67
C GLY A 74 4.29 2.91 -15.82
N THR A 75 3.64 3.55 -14.84
CA THR A 75 2.20 3.86 -14.81
C THR A 75 1.30 2.66 -15.18
N PRO A 76 1.50 1.49 -14.53
CA PRO A 76 0.70 0.30 -14.82
C PRO A 76 -0.77 0.59 -14.50
N ARG A 77 -1.65 0.21 -15.43
CA ARG A 77 -3.09 0.43 -15.30
C ARG A 77 -3.87 -0.62 -16.07
N TRP A 78 -5.10 -0.87 -15.65
CA TRP A 78 -5.99 -1.77 -16.37
C TRP A 78 -6.48 -1.14 -17.68
N THR A 79 -6.62 -1.96 -18.70
CA THR A 79 -7.24 -1.59 -19.98
C THR A 79 -8.69 -2.06 -20.08
N LYS A 80 -9.15 -2.83 -19.08
CA LYS A 80 -10.51 -3.37 -18.99
C LYS A 80 -11.21 -2.82 -17.75
N ARG A 81 -12.54 -2.71 -17.82
CA ARG A 81 -13.38 -2.15 -16.75
C ARG A 81 -13.87 -3.19 -15.74
N ARG A 82 -14.12 -4.41 -16.18
CA ARG A 82 -14.61 -5.49 -15.33
C ARG A 82 -13.41 -6.28 -14.80
N LEU A 83 -13.19 -6.22 -13.50
CA LEU A 83 -12.08 -6.87 -12.82
C LEU A 83 -12.63 -8.03 -11.99
N ALA A 84 -12.16 -9.24 -12.29
CA ALA A 84 -12.49 -10.43 -11.53
C ALA A 84 -11.64 -10.48 -10.27
N TYR A 85 -12.23 -10.72 -9.11
CA TYR A 85 -11.46 -10.90 -7.88
C TYR A 85 -11.78 -12.22 -7.20
N GLN A 86 -10.80 -12.74 -6.46
CA GLN A 86 -10.95 -13.94 -5.66
C GLN A 86 -10.27 -13.73 -4.30
N MET A 87 -10.95 -14.15 -3.25
CA MET A 87 -10.40 -14.29 -1.91
C MET A 87 -10.04 -15.76 -1.72
N ASP A 88 -8.81 -16.08 -1.35
CA ASP A 88 -8.44 -17.48 -1.09
C ASP A 88 -8.94 -17.95 0.30
N GLU A 89 -8.76 -19.25 0.57
CA GLU A 89 -9.20 -19.91 1.80
C GLU A 89 -8.61 -19.32 3.10
N THR A 90 -7.55 -18.50 3.00
CA THR A 90 -6.95 -17.86 4.18
C THR A 90 -7.71 -16.61 4.63
N VAL A 91 -8.60 -16.08 3.79
CA VAL A 91 -9.46 -14.95 4.14
C VAL A 91 -10.62 -15.46 4.99
N ARG A 92 -10.61 -15.09 6.28
CA ARG A 92 -11.68 -15.41 7.22
C ARG A 92 -13.03 -14.82 6.77
N GLU A 93 -14.12 -15.56 6.97
CA GLU A 93 -15.49 -15.09 6.70
C GLU A 93 -15.80 -13.72 7.33
N SER A 94 -15.31 -13.48 8.56
CA SER A 94 -15.47 -12.19 9.26
C SER A 94 -14.80 -11.00 8.57
N HIS A 95 -13.83 -11.24 7.69
CA HIS A 95 -13.08 -10.20 6.96
C HIS A 95 -13.65 -9.93 5.57
N LYS A 96 -14.37 -10.89 4.97
CA LYS A 96 -14.83 -10.82 3.57
C LYS A 96 -15.67 -9.57 3.29
N LEU A 97 -16.60 -9.21 4.19
CA LEU A 97 -17.44 -8.03 4.02
C LEU A 97 -16.63 -6.73 3.97
N ALA A 98 -15.61 -6.58 4.81
CA ALA A 98 -14.76 -5.39 4.83
C ALA A 98 -13.97 -5.22 3.52
N ILE A 99 -13.49 -6.33 2.95
CA ILE A 99 -12.80 -6.34 1.65
C ILE A 99 -13.77 -5.94 0.52
N VAL A 100 -14.99 -6.49 0.52
CA VAL A 100 -16.03 -6.14 -0.45
C VAL A 100 -16.40 -4.65 -0.35
N GLN A 101 -16.54 -4.11 0.86
CA GLN A 101 -16.80 -2.68 1.05
C GLN A 101 -15.66 -1.80 0.53
N ALA A 102 -14.41 -2.24 0.66
CA ALA A 102 -13.26 -1.51 0.10
C ALA A 102 -13.28 -1.49 -1.44
N MET A 103 -13.69 -2.60 -2.07
CA MET A 103 -13.91 -2.64 -3.52
C MET A 103 -15.04 -1.68 -3.93
N GLN A 104 -16.17 -1.72 -3.23
CA GLN A 104 -17.32 -0.84 -3.50
C GLN A 104 -16.97 0.65 -3.39
N ALA A 105 -16.10 1.02 -2.44
CA ALA A 105 -15.62 2.39 -2.32
C ALA A 105 -14.84 2.82 -3.58
N TRP A 106 -14.00 1.95 -4.13
CA TRP A 106 -13.33 2.22 -5.41
C TRP A 106 -14.29 2.20 -6.61
N GLU A 107 -15.31 1.33 -6.64
CA GLU A 107 -16.33 1.37 -7.71
C GLU A 107 -17.09 2.68 -7.74
N ALA A 108 -17.39 3.25 -6.56
CA ALA A 108 -18.14 4.50 -6.45
C ALA A 108 -17.40 5.71 -7.06
N GLU A 109 -16.05 5.68 -7.03
CA GLU A 109 -15.20 6.77 -7.50
C GLU A 109 -14.53 6.47 -8.86
N THR A 110 -14.83 5.31 -9.46
CA THR A 110 -14.22 4.88 -10.72
C THR A 110 -15.23 4.30 -11.70
N HIS A 111 -14.74 3.88 -12.87
CA HIS A 111 -15.57 3.15 -13.84
C HIS A 111 -15.46 1.63 -13.67
N PHE A 112 -14.73 1.14 -12.67
CA PHE A 112 -14.48 -0.29 -12.51
C PHE A 112 -15.72 -1.02 -11.98
N GLU A 113 -15.81 -2.29 -12.34
CA GLU A 113 -16.80 -3.23 -11.83
C GLU A 113 -16.05 -4.46 -11.31
N PHE A 114 -16.01 -4.63 -10.00
CA PHE A 114 -15.43 -5.80 -9.36
C PHE A 114 -16.48 -6.91 -9.27
N HIS A 115 -16.12 -8.11 -9.70
CA HIS A 115 -17.00 -9.26 -9.59
C HIS A 115 -16.27 -10.44 -8.98
N HIS A 116 -16.91 -11.05 -7.99
CA HIS A 116 -16.35 -12.17 -7.25
C HIS A 116 -16.35 -13.44 -8.10
N LEU A 117 -15.20 -14.11 -8.15
CA LEU A 117 -15.11 -15.48 -8.65
C LEU A 117 -15.16 -16.47 -7.49
N PRO A 118 -15.84 -17.62 -7.66
CA PRO A 118 -15.80 -18.69 -6.67
C PRO A 118 -14.37 -19.26 -6.54
N GLU A 119 -14.01 -19.70 -5.33
CA GLU A 119 -12.69 -20.28 -5.02
C GLU A 119 -12.33 -21.47 -5.94
N ASN A 120 -13.32 -22.30 -6.29
CA ASN A 120 -13.15 -23.49 -7.13
C ASN A 120 -13.35 -23.23 -8.64
N GLY A 121 -13.35 -21.97 -9.06
CA GLY A 121 -13.49 -21.61 -10.48
C GLY A 121 -12.23 -21.93 -11.29
N HIS A 122 -12.40 -22.29 -12.57
CA HIS A 122 -11.29 -22.46 -13.51
C HIS A 122 -10.83 -21.14 -14.16
N THR A 123 -11.44 -20.02 -13.80
CA THR A 123 -11.09 -18.70 -14.33
C THR A 123 -10.08 -18.05 -13.42
N GLU A 124 -8.95 -17.63 -13.98
CA GLU A 124 -7.94 -16.86 -13.25
C GLU A 124 -8.51 -15.47 -12.90
N PRO A 125 -8.54 -15.08 -11.63
CA PRO A 125 -8.94 -13.73 -11.23
C PRO A 125 -7.87 -12.70 -11.59
N ASP A 126 -8.29 -11.46 -11.77
CA ASP A 126 -7.40 -10.30 -11.94
C ASP A 126 -6.79 -9.86 -10.62
N ILE A 127 -7.57 -9.91 -9.54
CA ILE A 127 -7.14 -9.50 -8.20
C ILE A 127 -7.26 -10.70 -7.26
N LYS A 128 -6.15 -11.08 -6.62
CA LYS A 128 -6.08 -12.22 -5.69
C LYS A 128 -5.78 -11.72 -4.29
N ILE A 129 -6.66 -11.99 -3.33
CA ILE A 129 -6.53 -11.50 -1.95
C ILE A 129 -6.32 -12.67 -1.00
N SER A 130 -5.33 -12.54 -0.11
CA SER A 130 -4.98 -13.59 0.84
C SER A 130 -4.30 -13.05 2.10
N PHE A 131 -4.37 -13.82 3.19
CA PHE A 131 -3.66 -13.60 4.45
C PHE A 131 -2.52 -14.62 4.56
N LYS A 132 -1.27 -14.15 4.48
CA LYS A 132 -0.09 -15.01 4.39
C LYS A 132 0.77 -14.97 5.67
N ARG A 133 1.54 -16.03 5.90
CA ARG A 133 2.54 -16.15 6.98
C ARG A 133 3.87 -16.57 6.39
N GLY A 134 4.97 -16.14 7.01
CA GLY A 134 6.32 -16.50 6.57
C GLY A 134 6.55 -16.21 5.09
N TYR A 135 7.34 -17.07 4.43
CA TYR A 135 7.55 -17.00 2.99
C TYR A 135 6.31 -17.50 2.24
N HIS A 136 5.84 -16.72 1.27
CA HIS A 136 4.59 -16.97 0.57
C HIS A 136 4.70 -16.71 -0.95
N GLY A 137 5.84 -17.06 -1.53
CA GLY A 137 6.04 -17.03 -2.99
C GLY A 137 6.34 -15.66 -3.59
N CYS A 138 6.85 -14.72 -2.79
CA CYS A 138 7.41 -13.45 -3.24
C CYS A 138 8.68 -13.09 -2.43
N ASN A 139 9.38 -12.03 -2.82
CA ASN A 139 10.65 -11.62 -2.19
C ASN A 139 10.48 -11.03 -0.77
N VAL A 140 9.28 -11.08 -0.22
CA VAL A 140 8.96 -10.57 1.11
C VAL A 140 8.35 -11.69 1.95
N SER A 141 8.76 -11.76 3.21
CA SER A 141 8.33 -12.76 4.17
C SER A 141 7.66 -12.06 5.35
N PHE A 142 6.52 -12.59 5.80
CA PHE A 142 5.76 -12.02 6.91
C PHE A 142 6.15 -12.64 8.25
N SER A 143 6.27 -11.80 9.27
CA SER A 143 6.51 -12.19 10.66
C SER A 143 5.72 -11.30 11.62
N GLU A 144 5.66 -11.71 12.89
CA GLU A 144 5.06 -10.94 13.99
C GLU A 144 5.79 -9.61 14.21
N THR A 145 7.11 -9.62 14.08
CA THR A 145 7.99 -8.48 14.33
C THR A 145 8.12 -7.51 13.16
N SER A 146 7.65 -7.87 11.95
CA SER A 146 7.70 -7.00 10.79
C SER A 146 6.77 -5.79 10.96
N PHE A 147 7.20 -4.58 10.62
CA PHE A 147 6.29 -3.43 10.53
C PHE A 147 5.41 -3.48 9.27
N GLU A 148 5.69 -4.41 8.36
CA GLU A 148 4.87 -4.67 7.18
C GLU A 148 3.57 -5.36 7.56
N ILE A 149 2.46 -4.72 7.23
CA ILE A 149 1.11 -5.25 7.52
C ILE A 149 0.45 -5.87 6.30
N ALA A 150 0.78 -5.38 5.12
CA ALA A 150 0.30 -5.87 3.84
C ALA A 150 1.20 -5.35 2.72
N HIS A 151 1.09 -5.97 1.55
CA HIS A 151 1.60 -5.42 0.31
C HIS A 151 0.76 -5.92 -0.86
N SER A 152 0.93 -5.26 -2.00
CA SER A 152 0.27 -5.60 -3.24
C SER A 152 1.19 -5.38 -4.44
N PHE A 153 0.77 -5.92 -5.58
CA PHE A 153 1.49 -5.81 -6.83
C PHE A 153 0.68 -4.94 -7.82
N PRO A 154 1.33 -4.15 -8.68
CA PRO A 154 0.63 -3.40 -9.71
C PRO A 154 -0.10 -4.33 -10.70
N PRO A 155 -1.01 -3.76 -11.52
CA PRO A 155 -1.51 -4.43 -12.71
C PRO A 155 -0.37 -4.95 -13.62
N PRO A 156 -0.49 -6.13 -14.23
CA PRO A 156 -1.62 -7.07 -14.15
C PRO A 156 -1.46 -8.16 -13.08
N ASP A 157 -0.42 -8.15 -12.24
CA ASP A 157 -0.22 -9.18 -11.21
C ASP A 157 -1.31 -9.05 -10.13
N ALA A 158 -1.46 -7.86 -9.54
CA ALA A 158 -2.56 -7.49 -8.65
C ALA A 158 -2.92 -8.49 -7.54
N ARG A 159 -1.94 -9.28 -7.10
CA ARG A 159 -2.00 -9.98 -5.82
C ARG A 159 -1.97 -8.97 -4.68
N VAL A 160 -2.73 -9.26 -3.63
CA VAL A 160 -2.77 -8.54 -2.35
C VAL A 160 -2.52 -9.55 -1.24
N HIS A 161 -1.51 -9.31 -0.43
CA HIS A 161 -1.15 -10.14 0.69
C HIS A 161 -1.24 -9.35 1.99
N PHE A 162 -2.05 -9.84 2.92
CA PHE A 162 -2.12 -9.36 4.29
C PHE A 162 -1.20 -10.19 5.17
N ASN A 163 -0.52 -9.55 6.12
CA ASN A 163 0.29 -10.24 7.11
C ASN A 163 -0.60 -10.90 8.17
N ALA A 164 -0.77 -12.22 8.08
CA ALA A 164 -1.62 -12.98 8.98
C ALA A 164 -1.08 -13.10 10.42
N HIS A 165 0.15 -12.64 10.69
CA HIS A 165 0.67 -12.53 12.06
C HIS A 165 0.13 -11.29 12.80
N LYS A 166 -0.49 -10.34 12.10
CA LYS A 166 -1.05 -9.14 12.72
C LYS A 166 -2.44 -9.41 13.30
N ASN A 167 -2.81 -8.58 14.27
CA ASN A 167 -4.16 -8.58 14.82
C ASN A 167 -5.06 -7.75 13.90
N TRP A 168 -6.14 -8.37 13.41
CA TRP A 168 -7.04 -7.78 12.43
C TRP A 168 -8.46 -7.66 12.99
N ALA A 169 -9.08 -6.52 12.76
CA ALA A 169 -10.48 -6.25 13.07
C ALA A 169 -11.15 -5.55 11.89
N THR A 170 -12.47 -5.37 11.95
CA THR A 170 -13.27 -4.78 10.87
C THR A 170 -14.11 -3.59 11.32
N ASP A 171 -13.88 -3.09 12.53
CA ASP A 171 -14.72 -2.13 13.25
C ASP A 171 -13.93 -0.98 13.92
N GLY A 172 -12.65 -0.83 13.59
CA GLY A 172 -11.79 0.18 14.23
C GLY A 172 -11.40 -0.14 15.68
N THR A 173 -11.40 -1.43 16.07
CA THR A 173 -10.89 -1.87 17.38
C THR A 173 -9.48 -1.32 17.67
N TRP A 174 -9.30 -0.68 18.82
CA TRP A 174 -8.12 0.15 19.14
C TRP A 174 -6.76 -0.58 19.17
N TYR A 175 -6.75 -1.90 19.36
CA TYR A 175 -5.55 -2.76 19.44
C TYR A 175 -5.41 -3.69 18.22
N ALA A 176 -6.09 -3.36 17.12
CA ALA A 176 -6.07 -4.13 15.88
C ALA A 176 -5.93 -3.22 14.67
N LEU A 177 -5.38 -3.77 13.59
CA LEU A 177 -5.41 -3.14 12.27
C LEU A 177 -6.77 -3.37 11.63
N ASP A 178 -7.29 -2.36 10.93
CA ASP A 178 -8.60 -2.41 10.28
C ASP A 178 -8.50 -2.99 8.85
N VAL A 179 -9.16 -4.12 8.61
CA VAL A 179 -9.13 -4.83 7.32
C VAL A 179 -9.68 -3.95 6.19
N PHE A 180 -10.73 -3.16 6.43
CA PHE A 180 -11.30 -2.28 5.41
C PHE A 180 -10.29 -1.23 4.98
N THR A 181 -9.64 -0.57 5.95
CA THR A 181 -8.63 0.47 5.71
C THR A 181 -7.45 -0.09 4.92
N THR A 182 -6.89 -1.22 5.36
CA THR A 182 -5.76 -1.84 4.64
C THR A 182 -6.18 -2.37 3.27
N ALA A 183 -7.35 -3.00 3.13
CA ALA A 183 -7.84 -3.43 1.82
C ALA A 183 -8.04 -2.25 0.86
N LEU A 184 -8.61 -1.14 1.33
CA LEU A 184 -8.83 0.05 0.53
C LEU A 184 -7.51 0.62 0.01
N HIS A 185 -6.48 0.67 0.86
CA HIS A 185 -5.12 1.05 0.49
C HIS A 185 -4.52 0.11 -0.57
N GLU A 186 -4.44 -1.18 -0.29
CA GLU A 186 -3.80 -2.14 -1.20
C GLU A 186 -4.54 -2.26 -2.53
N LEU A 187 -5.86 -2.06 -2.56
CA LEU A 187 -6.62 -1.99 -3.82
C LEU A 187 -6.25 -0.75 -4.65
N GLY A 188 -5.88 0.38 -4.03
CA GLY A 188 -5.39 1.53 -4.80
C GLY A 188 -4.13 1.20 -5.60
N HIS A 189 -3.24 0.39 -5.01
CA HIS A 189 -2.07 -0.16 -5.71
C HIS A 189 -2.44 -1.13 -6.83
N THR A 190 -3.43 -2.02 -6.63
CA THR A 190 -3.93 -2.88 -7.71
C THR A 190 -4.64 -2.10 -8.80
N LEU A 191 -4.98 -0.83 -8.58
CA LEU A 191 -5.46 0.11 -9.59
C LEU A 191 -4.34 0.96 -10.21
N GLY A 192 -3.09 0.89 -9.71
CA GLY A 192 -1.91 1.56 -10.25
C GLY A 192 -1.48 2.84 -9.53
N LEU A 193 -2.15 3.20 -8.43
CA LEU A 193 -1.71 4.30 -7.57
C LEU A 193 -0.44 3.93 -6.80
N ASP A 194 0.42 4.91 -6.55
CA ASP A 194 1.57 4.80 -5.66
C ASP A 194 1.28 5.57 -4.36
N HIS A 195 2.17 5.46 -3.37
CA HIS A 195 1.97 6.12 -2.09
C HIS A 195 1.85 7.65 -2.21
N SER A 196 0.91 8.19 -1.43
CA SER A 196 0.73 9.63 -1.26
C SER A 196 1.52 10.14 -0.07
N GLY A 197 2.05 11.37 -0.17
CA GLY A 197 2.61 12.11 0.96
C GLY A 197 1.55 12.78 1.86
N ASN A 198 0.27 12.71 1.48
CA ASN A 198 -0.83 13.25 2.28
C ASN A 198 -1.24 12.26 3.38
N ILE A 199 -0.95 12.55 4.64
CA ILE A 199 -1.26 11.66 5.78
C ILE A 199 -2.74 11.27 5.90
N GLU A 200 -3.65 12.12 5.41
CA GLU A 200 -5.10 11.87 5.42
C GLU A 200 -5.56 10.98 4.25
N ALA A 201 -4.74 10.82 3.21
CA ALA A 201 -5.05 10.00 2.04
C ALA A 201 -5.01 8.51 2.36
N ILE A 202 -5.89 7.69 1.77
CA ILE A 202 -5.83 6.24 1.98
C ILE A 202 -4.50 5.70 1.47
N MET A 203 -3.93 6.28 0.41
CA MET A 203 -2.64 5.88 -0.15
C MET A 203 -1.42 6.35 0.67
N PHE A 204 -1.61 6.98 1.83
CA PHE A 204 -0.50 7.15 2.78
C PHE A 204 -0.07 5.78 3.33
N PRO A 205 1.24 5.44 3.35
CA PRO A 205 1.69 4.09 3.68
C PRO A 205 1.48 3.67 5.13
N GLY A 206 1.51 4.63 6.06
CA GLY A 206 1.42 4.36 7.50
C GLY A 206 -0.02 4.26 7.99
N VAL A 207 -0.25 3.35 8.93
CA VAL A 207 -1.52 3.22 9.64
C VAL A 207 -1.27 2.83 11.09
N THR A 208 -2.09 3.34 12.01
CA THR A 208 -2.04 2.96 13.41
C THR A 208 -3.17 2.00 13.76
N GLU A 209 -2.96 1.16 14.77
CA GLU A 209 -4.04 0.32 15.33
C GLU A 209 -5.23 1.20 15.77
N GLY A 210 -6.45 0.70 15.59
CA GLY A 210 -7.68 1.47 15.85
C GLY A 210 -8.04 2.52 14.81
N GLN A 211 -7.17 2.79 13.84
CA GLN A 211 -7.47 3.77 12.81
C GLN A 211 -8.36 3.17 11.74
N ARG A 212 -9.44 3.89 11.42
CA ARG A 212 -10.25 3.63 10.23
C ARG A 212 -10.20 4.84 9.30
N LYS A 213 -9.83 4.62 8.04
CA LYS A 213 -9.74 5.66 7.00
C LYS A 213 -10.69 5.33 5.84
N TYR A 214 -10.96 6.35 5.03
CA TYR A 214 -11.76 6.28 3.82
C TYR A 214 -11.02 7.00 2.69
N LEU A 215 -11.56 6.96 1.47
CA LEU A 215 -10.99 7.69 0.34
C LEU A 215 -10.94 9.20 0.65
N ASN A 216 -9.75 9.78 0.47
CA ASN A 216 -9.53 11.22 0.49
C ASN A 216 -9.65 11.78 -0.93
N ARG A 217 -9.77 13.10 -1.02
CA ARG A 217 -9.77 13.78 -2.32
C ARG A 217 -8.50 13.51 -3.14
N ASP A 218 -7.34 13.41 -2.48
CA ASP A 218 -6.08 13.10 -3.16
C ASP A 218 -6.11 11.73 -3.86
N ASP A 219 -6.72 10.72 -3.22
CA ASP A 219 -6.85 9.38 -3.79
C ASP A 219 -7.79 9.38 -5.00
N ILE A 220 -8.92 10.09 -4.88
CA ILE A 220 -9.94 10.22 -5.94
C ILE A 220 -9.36 10.97 -7.15
N ASP A 221 -8.69 12.10 -6.92
CA ASP A 221 -8.05 12.87 -7.98
C ASP A 221 -6.95 12.05 -8.67
N GLY A 222 -6.19 11.25 -7.90
CA GLY A 222 -5.20 10.33 -8.44
C GLY A 222 -5.79 9.30 -9.40
N VAL A 223 -6.83 8.58 -8.98
CA VAL A 223 -7.44 7.53 -9.83
C VAL A 223 -8.15 8.14 -11.04
N ILE A 224 -8.80 9.30 -10.89
CA ILE A 224 -9.40 10.05 -12.01
C ILE A 224 -8.33 10.42 -13.04
N ALA A 225 -7.19 10.95 -12.59
CA ALA A 225 -6.10 11.34 -13.46
C ALA A 225 -5.46 10.12 -14.16
N LEU A 226 -5.26 9.00 -13.46
CA LEU A 226 -4.64 7.79 -14.02
C LEU A 226 -5.49 7.19 -15.16
N TYR A 227 -6.81 7.21 -15.00
CA TYR A 227 -7.76 6.59 -15.92
C TYR A 227 -8.50 7.58 -16.84
N ASN A 228 -8.20 8.88 -16.74
CA ASN A 228 -8.88 9.95 -17.48
C ASN A 228 -10.40 9.91 -17.32
N LEU A 229 -10.87 9.74 -16.08
CA LEU A 229 -12.30 9.67 -15.78
C LEU A 229 -12.91 11.05 -15.96
N LYS A 230 -14.09 11.12 -16.58
CA LYS A 230 -14.88 12.35 -16.61
C LYS A 230 -15.63 12.45 -15.29
N THR A 231 -15.46 13.58 -14.62
CA THR A 231 -16.25 13.97 -13.45
C THR A 231 -17.63 14.45 -13.86
#